data_AF-A0A1I6AM12-F1
#
_entry.id   AF-A0A1I6AM12-F1
#
_cell.length_a   1.000
_cell.length_b   1.000
_cell.length_c   1.000
_cell.angle_alpha   90.00
_cell.angle_beta   90.00
_cell.angle_gamma   90.00
#
_symmetry.space_group_name_H-M   'P 1'
#
loop_
_entity.id
_entity.type
_entity.pdbx_description
1 polymer ?
#
loop_
_entity_poly.entity_id
_entity_poly.type
_entity_poly.pdbx_seq_one_letter_code
_entity_poly.pdbx_strand_id
1 'polypeptide(L)' 'MIHLRKAVVPVAGLGTRFLPATKSFPKQMLPLVDRPLIQYAVD' A
#
# COMPACT_ATOMS: atom_id res chain seq x y z
N MET A 1 -5.03 -9.25 -28.69
CA MET A 1 -4.90 -9.18 -27.21
C MET A 1 -4.21 -7.87 -26.87
N ILE A 2 -4.84 -7.00 -26.07
CA ILE A 2 -4.23 -5.73 -25.65
C ILE A 2 -3.21 -5.99 -24.54
N HIS A 3 -2.02 -5.40 -24.69
CA HIS A 3 -0.91 -5.59 -23.75
C HIS A 3 -0.85 -4.39 -22.80
N LEU A 4 -1.37 -4.55 -21.58
CA LEU A 4 -1.34 -3.52 -20.54
C LEU A 4 0.04 -3.49 -19.88
N ARG A 5 0.71 -2.34 -19.94
CA ARG A 5 2.10 -2.17 -19.45
C ARG A 5 2.21 -1.43 -18.12
N LYS A 6 1.13 -0.83 -17.65
CA LYS A 6 1.14 0.08 -16.50
C LYS A 6 -0.08 -0.17 -15.64
N ALA A 7 0.11 -0.08 -14.33
CA ALA A 7 -0.94 -0.11 -13.33
C ALA A 7 -0.86 1.18 -12.49
N VAL A 8 -2.00 1.61 -11.95
CA VAL A 8 -2.10 2.76 -11.06
C VAL A 8 -2.60 2.26 -9.70
N VAL A 9 -1.81 2.49 -8.65
CA VAL A 9 -2.18 2.15 -7.28
C VAL A 9 -2.30 3.44 -6.46
N PRO A 10 -3.52 3.83 -6.02
CA PRO A 10 -3.71 5.06 -5.26
C PRO A 10 -3.20 4.89 -3.83
N VAL A 11 -2.08 5.56 -3.50
CA VAL A 11 -1.42 5.43 -2.19
C VAL A 11 -1.51 6.66 -1.28
N ALA A 12 -2.20 7.71 -1.68
CA ALA A 12 -2.20 9.01 -0.98
C ALA A 12 -3.06 9.10 0.32
N GLY A 13 -3.76 8.03 0.72
CA GLY A 13 -4.65 8.06 1.89
C GLY A 13 -3.94 7.93 3.24
N LEU A 14 -4.22 8.85 4.19
CA LEU A 14 -3.54 8.96 5.49
C LEU A 14 -3.77 7.81 6.49
N GLY A 15 -4.77 6.96 6.28
CA GLY A 15 -5.00 5.79 7.15
C GLY A 15 -5.45 6.13 8.57
N THR A 16 -6.31 7.14 8.77
CA THR A 16 -6.72 7.64 10.11
C THR A 16 -7.24 6.58 11.11
N ARG A 17 -7.75 5.44 10.62
CA ARG A 17 -8.20 4.30 11.45
C ARG A 17 -7.06 3.45 12.01
N PHE A 18 -5.85 3.62 11.50
CA PHE A 18 -4.64 2.93 11.92
C PHE A 18 -3.70 3.86 12.70
N LEU A 19 -4.21 5.00 13.20
CA LEU A 19 -3.46 5.81 14.15
C LEU A 19 -3.29 5.04 15.47
N PRO A 20 -2.13 5.16 16.16
CA PRO A 20 -1.01 6.06 15.84
C PRO A 20 -0.02 5.52 14.81
N ALA A 21 -0.13 4.24 14.41
CA ALA A 21 0.84 3.57 13.54
C ALA A 21 1.06 4.29 12.20
N THR A 22 0.00 4.88 11.63
CA THR A 22 0.09 5.61 10.35
C THR A 22 0.27 7.13 10.50
N LYS A 23 0.67 7.63 11.67
CA LYS A 23 0.89 9.08 11.88
C LYS A 23 2.07 9.61 11.07
N SER A 24 3.16 8.85 11.03
CA SER A 24 4.40 9.18 10.31
C SER A 24 4.74 8.18 9.20
N PHE A 25 4.07 7.02 9.17
CA PHE A 25 4.27 5.98 8.16
C PHE A 25 3.02 5.78 7.28
N PRO A 26 3.16 5.56 5.97
CA PRO A 26 2.00 5.29 5.10
C PRO A 26 1.29 3.97 5.46
N LYS A 27 -0.04 3.93 5.29
CA LYS A 27 -0.83 2.71 5.58
C LYS A 27 -0.44 1.50 4.72
N GLN A 28 0.10 1.72 3.53
CA GLN A 28 0.48 0.67 2.58
C GLN A 28 1.82 0.00 2.95
N MET A 29 2.57 0.60 3.88
CA MET A 29 3.81 0.02 4.42
C MET A 29 3.56 -0.82 5.69
N LEU A 30 2.31 -0.92 6.16
CA LEU A 30 1.98 -1.82 7.26
C LEU A 30 2.31 -3.26 6.84
N PRO A 31 3.00 -4.05 7.69
CA PRO A 31 3.34 -5.42 7.36
C PRO A 31 2.13 -6.34 7.52
N LEU A 32 1.94 -7.24 6.56
CA LEU A 32 1.20 -8.48 6.76
C LEU A 32 2.25 -9.57 7.05
N VAL A 33 2.32 -9.99 8.31
CA VAL A 33 3.37 -10.88 8.85
C VAL A 33 4.76 -10.26 8.73
N ASP A 34 5.41 -10.40 7.58
CA ASP A 34 6.81 -10.04 7.32
C ASP A 34 6.99 -9.14 6.09
N ARG A 35 5.92 -8.86 5.33
CA ARG A 35 5.99 -8.06 4.09
C ARG A 35 5.00 -6.91 4.09
N PRO A 36 5.35 -5.74 3.53
CA PRO A 36 4.45 -4.60 3.48
C PRO A 36 3.26 -4.85 2.54
N LEU A 37 2.07 -4.32 2.88
CA LEU A 37 0.86 -4.48 2.07
C LEU A 37 1.05 -4.10 0.58
N ILE A 38 1.85 -3.07 0.29
CA ILE A 38 2.10 -2.64 -1.09
C ILE A 38 2.79 -3.72 -1.94
N GLN A 39 3.60 -4.59 -1.32
CA GLN A 39 4.29 -5.66 -2.02
C GLN A 39 3.28 -6.68 -2.56
N TYR A 40 2.24 -7.01 -1.80
CA TYR A 40 1.17 -7.90 -2.25
C TYR A 40 0.32 -7.33 -3.40
N ALA A 41 0.38 -6.02 -3.64
CA ALA A 41 -0.31 -5.37 -4.77
C ALA A 41 0.57 -5.26 -6.03
N VAL A 42 1.89 -5.49 -5.89
CA VAL A 42 2.87 -5.38 -6.97
C VAL A 42 3.33 -6.76 -7.45
N ASP A 43 3.55 -7.69 -6.54
CA ASP A 43 3.86 -9.10 -6.81
C ASP A 43 2.67 -9.81 -7.49
#